data_AF-A0A951TQ66-F1
#
_entry.id   AF-A0A951TQ66-F1
#
_cell.length_a   1.000
_cell.length_b   1.000
_cell.length_c   1.000
_cell.angle_alpha   90.00
_cell.angle_beta   90.00
_cell.angle_gamma   90.00
#
_symmetry.space_group_name_H-M   'P 1'
#
loop_
_entity.id
_entity.type
_entity.pdbx_description
1 polymer ?
#
loop_
_entity_poly.entity_id
_entity_poly.type
_entity_poly.pdbx_seq_one_letter_code
_entity_poly.pdbx_strand_id
1 'polypeptide(L)'
;MRADSKARLELAAALEHVGVSDFVRSAAEARADEVLREHDATTRVPAGFFDDLMSALEAVGSPNPALAEAASRARRLVTQR
;
A
#
# COMPACT_ATOMS: atom_id res chain seq x y z
N MET A 1 6.86 31.42 5.86
CA MET A 1 7.92 30.63 5.17
C MET A 1 9.25 31.33 5.37
N ARG A 2 10.34 30.63 5.69
CA ARG A 2 11.67 31.27 5.77
C ARG A 2 12.08 31.76 4.38
N ALA A 3 12.76 32.91 4.29
CA ALA A 3 13.11 33.53 3.01
C ALA A 3 13.92 32.59 2.09
N ASP A 4 14.82 31.79 2.67
CA ASP A 4 15.60 30.77 1.96
C ASP A 4 14.74 29.67 1.33
N SER A 5 13.69 29.21 2.05
CA SER A 5 12.74 28.23 1.52
C SER A 5 11.92 28.79 0.36
N LYS A 6 11.60 30.08 0.38
CA LYS A 6 10.87 30.74 -0.71
C LYS A 6 11.67 30.76 -2.00
N ALA A 7 12.91 31.24 -1.93
CA ALA A 7 13.79 31.37 -3.10
C ALA A 7 14.08 30.02 -3.76
N ARG A 8 14.25 28.96 -2.95
CA ARG A 8 14.44 27.60 -3.47
C ARG A 8 13.22 27.06 -4.20
N LEU A 9 12.01 27.31 -3.68
CA LEU A 9 10.76 26.89 -4.34
C LEU A 9 10.49 27.69 -5.62
N GLU A 10 10.80 28.99 -5.62
CA GLU A 10 10.71 29.84 -6.82
C GLU A 10 11.66 29.37 -7.92
N LEU A 11 12.92 29.07 -7.58
CA LEU A 11 13.88 28.54 -8.52
C LEU A 11 13.44 27.18 -9.07
N ALA A 12 12.98 26.26 -8.21
CA ALA A 12 12.53 24.94 -8.63
C ALA A 12 11.30 25.02 -9.56
N ALA A 13 10.32 25.86 -9.23
CA ALA A 13 9.16 26.09 -10.08
C ALA A 13 9.55 26.70 -11.44
N ALA A 14 10.51 27.63 -11.45
CA ALA A 14 11.00 28.23 -12.69
C ALA A 14 11.74 27.23 -13.60
N LEU A 15 12.51 26.30 -13.02
CA LEU A 15 13.20 25.23 -13.75
C LEU A 15 12.20 24.25 -14.41
N GLU A 16 11.08 24.00 -13.75
CA GLU A 16 9.98 23.17 -14.26
C GLU A 16 8.97 23.95 -15.12
N HIS A 17 9.20 25.24 -15.36
CA HIS A 17 8.32 26.12 -16.13
C HIS A 17 6.87 26.19 -15.63
N VAL A 18 6.67 26.07 -14.31
CA VAL A 18 5.35 26.14 -13.66
C VAL A 18 5.27 27.28 -12.64
N GLY A 19 4.06 27.67 -12.27
CA GLY A 19 3.86 28.59 -11.15
C GLY A 19 4.24 27.94 -9.82
N VAL A 20 4.74 28.73 -8.87
CA VAL A 20 5.16 28.25 -7.54
C VAL A 20 4.02 27.51 -6.81
N SER A 21 2.79 28.02 -6.92
CA SER A 21 1.62 27.38 -6.31
C SER A 21 1.33 26.00 -6.91
N ASP A 22 1.47 25.86 -8.23
CA ASP A 22 1.26 24.59 -8.91
C ASP A 22 2.39 23.60 -8.63
N PHE A 23 3.63 24.09 -8.55
CA PHE A 23 4.79 23.30 -8.13
C PHE A 23 4.60 22.71 -6.73
N VAL A 24 4.22 23.53 -5.76
CA VAL A 24 4.00 23.09 -4.37
C VAL A 24 2.82 22.12 -4.28
N ARG A 25 1.71 22.39 -4.99
CA ARG A 25 0.55 21.48 -5.02
C ARG A 25 0.95 20.11 -5.58
N SER A 26 1.60 20.08 -6.73
CA SER A 26 2.02 18.83 -7.39
C SER A 26 3.02 18.04 -6.54
N ALA A 27 3.97 18.73 -5.89
CA ALA A 27 4.91 18.08 -4.97
C ALA A 27 4.20 17.48 -3.74
N ALA A 28 3.18 18.15 -3.20
CA ALA A 28 2.39 17.63 -2.09
C ALA A 28 1.55 16.41 -2.50
N GLU A 29 0.93 16.44 -3.68
CA GLU A 29 0.17 15.31 -4.25
C GLU A 29 1.09 14.09 -4.46
N ALA A 30 2.24 14.28 -5.10
CA ALA A 30 3.21 13.21 -5.33
C ALA A 30 3.69 12.57 -4.01
N ARG A 31 3.94 13.38 -2.98
CA ARG A 31 4.33 12.87 -1.66
C ARG A 31 3.19 12.16 -0.96
N ALA A 32 1.95 12.62 -1.11
CA ALA A 32 0.78 11.94 -0.56
C ALA A 32 0.63 10.55 -1.16
N ASP A 33 0.74 10.43 -2.48
CA ASP A 33 0.68 9.13 -3.18
C ASP A 33 1.78 8.19 -2.74
N GLU A 34 2.99 8.70 -2.52
CA GLU A 34 4.10 7.91 -1.99
C GLU A 34 3.80 7.37 -0.59
N VAL A 35 3.32 8.21 0.32
CA VAL A 35 2.98 7.80 1.70
C VAL A 35 1.84 6.78 1.71
N LEU A 36 0.80 6.98 0.89
CA LEU A 36 -0.31 6.04 0.78
C LEU A 36 0.15 4.69 0.24
N ARG A 37 0.96 4.70 -0.82
CA ARG A 37 1.52 3.48 -1.41
C ARG A 37 2.43 2.74 -0.43
N GLU A 38 3.30 3.45 0.29
CA GLU A 38 4.15 2.85 1.32
C GLU A 38 3.31 2.22 2.44
N HIS A 39 2.24 2.90 2.86
CA HIS A 39 1.35 2.39 3.87
C HIS A 39 0.57 1.15 3.39
N ASP A 40 0.06 1.16 2.16
CA ASP A 40 -0.72 0.07 1.58
C ASP A 40 0.15 -1.13 1.16
N ALA A 41 1.41 -0.89 0.76
CA ALA A 41 2.34 -1.94 0.36
C ALA A 41 3.07 -2.60 1.55
N THR A 42 2.99 -2.04 2.75
CA THR A 42 3.73 -2.54 3.91
C THR A 42 2.82 -3.30 4.87
N THR A 43 2.79 -4.63 4.74
CA THR A 43 2.27 -5.49 5.82
C THR A 43 3.32 -5.57 6.92
N ARG A 44 3.09 -4.88 8.05
CA ARG A 44 3.94 -5.05 9.24
C ARG A 44 3.65 -6.39 9.89
N VAL A 45 4.68 -7.23 9.98
CA VAL A 45 4.58 -8.57 10.56
C VAL A 45 5.66 -8.78 11.62
N PRO A 46 5.44 -9.66 12.61
CA PRO A 46 6.48 -10.06 13.56
C PRO A 46 7.71 -10.64 12.86
N ALA A 47 8.88 -10.59 13.50
CA ALA A 47 10.14 -11.05 12.91
C ALA A 47 10.11 -12.50 12.39
N GLY A 48 9.41 -13.40 13.10
CA GLY A 48 9.28 -14.81 12.71
C GLY A 48 8.18 -15.10 11.68
N PHE A 49 7.43 -14.08 11.22
CA PHE A 49 6.27 -14.30 10.34
C PHE A 49 6.62 -15.00 9.03
N PHE A 50 7.73 -14.61 8.39
CA PHE A 50 8.12 -15.21 7.13
C PHE A 50 8.62 -16.65 7.29
N ASP A 51 9.26 -16.97 8.41
CA ASP A 51 9.67 -18.33 8.74
C ASP A 51 8.43 -19.23 8.96
N ASP A 52 7.46 -18.74 9.73
CA ASP A 52 6.18 -19.44 9.96
C ASP A 52 5.39 -19.61 8.66
N LEU A 53 5.37 -18.57 7.80
CA LEU A 53 4.71 -18.61 6.50
C LEU A 53 5.34 -19.66 5.58
N MET A 54 6.66 -19.68 5.47
CA MET A 54 7.37 -20.64 4.63
C MET A 54 7.12 -22.07 5.11
N SER A 55 7.20 -22.29 6.43
CA SER A 55 6.87 -23.58 7.05
C SER A 55 5.43 -24.02 6.73
N ALA A 56 4.47 -23.08 6.78
CA ALA A 56 3.07 -23.37 6.47
C ALA A 56 2.82 -23.71 4.98
N LEU A 57 3.60 -23.13 4.06
CA LEU A 57 3.49 -23.41 2.62
C LEU A 57 4.05 -24.80 2.25
N GLU A 58 5.06 -25.27 2.98
CA GLU A 58 5.62 -26.62 2.80
C GLU A 58 4.76 -27.70 3.47
N ALA A 59 3.97 -27.33 4.48
CA ALA A 59 3.06 -28.23 5.16
C ALA A 59 1.81 -28.55 4.32
N VAL A 60 1.33 -29.81 4.40
CA VAL A 60 -0.01 -30.16 3.93
C VAL A 60 -1.02 -29.67 4.96
N GLY A 61 -1.53 -28.45 4.77
CA GLY A 61 -2.54 -27.86 5.63
C GLY A 61 -3.87 -28.61 5.57
N SER A 62 -4.42 -28.96 6.74
CA SER A 62 -5.80 -29.46 6.85
C SER A 62 -6.72 -28.33 7.32
N PRO A 63 -7.77 -27.96 6.55
CA PRO A 63 -8.69 -26.91 6.96
C PRO A 63 -9.46 -27.34 8.21
N ASN A 64 -9.66 -26.39 9.13
CA ASN A 64 -10.51 -26.64 10.29
C ASN A 64 -11.99 -26.83 9.86
N PRO A 65 -12.85 -27.39 10.73
CA PRO A 65 -14.25 -27.67 10.39
C PRO A 65 -15.02 -26.43 9.90
N ALA A 66 -14.79 -25.26 10.52
CA ALA A 66 -15.46 -24.02 10.15
C ALA A 66 -15.12 -23.57 8.71
N LEU A 67 -13.86 -23.69 8.31
CA LEU A 67 -13.39 -23.39 6.96
C LEU A 67 -13.96 -24.38 5.93
N ALA A 68 -14.00 -25.67 6.27
CA ALA A 68 -14.57 -26.71 5.41
C ALA A 68 -16.07 -26.46 5.15
N GLU A 69 -16.82 -26.10 6.19
CA GLU A 69 -18.24 -25.74 6.07
C GLU A 69 -18.46 -24.48 5.23
N ALA A 70 -17.65 -23.44 5.44
CA ALA A 70 -17.72 -22.21 4.66
C ALA A 70 -17.48 -22.46 3.17
N ALA A 71 -16.46 -23.26 2.83
CA ALA A 71 -16.20 -23.65 1.44
C ALA A 71 -17.36 -24.47 0.84
N SER A 72 -17.97 -25.36 1.62
CA SER A 72 -19.15 -26.13 1.21
C SER A 72 -20.34 -25.22 0.89
N ARG A 73 -20.61 -24.20 1.73
CA ARG A 73 -21.65 -23.19 1.47
C ARG A 73 -21.38 -22.40 0.20
N ALA A 74 -20.15 -21.94 -0.01
CA ALA A 74 -19.77 -21.16 -1.18
C ALA A 74 -19.97 -21.93 -2.49
N ARG A 75 -19.58 -23.22 -2.53
CA ARG A 75 -19.79 -24.07 -3.71
C ARG A 75 -21.26 -24.20 -4.09
N ARG A 76 -22.17 -24.36 -3.12
CA ARG A 76 -23.61 -24.46 -3.39
C ARG A 76 -24.19 -23.20 -4.06
N LEU A 77 -23.70 -22.03 -3.68
CA LEU A 77 -24.13 -20.76 -4.28
C LEU A 77 -23.67 -20.61 -5.74
N VAL A 78 -22.50 -21.13 -6.09
CA VAL A 78 -21.96 -21.08 -7.45
C VAL A 78 -22.70 -22.04 -8.37
N THR A 79 -23.08 -23.23 -7.90
CA THR A 79 -23.76 -24.26 -8.71
C THR A 79 -25.25 -23.99 -8.94
N GLN A 80 -25.87 -23.09 -8.17
CA GLN A 80 -27.28 -22.71 -8.34
C GLN A 80 -27.48 -21.51 -9.30
N ARG A 81 -26.44 -21.10 -10.04
CA ARG A 81 -26.53 -20.07 -11.10
C ARG A 81 -26.49 -20.70 -12.49
#